data_AF-A0A4T0FZ46-F1
#
_entry.id   AF-A0A4T0FZ46-F1
#
_cell.length_a   1.000
_cell.length_b   1.000
_cell.length_c   1.000
_cell.angle_alpha   90.00
_cell.angle_beta   90.00
_cell.angle_gamma   90.00
#
_symmetry.space_group_name_H-M   'P 1'
#
loop_
_entity.id
_entity.type
_entity.pdbx_description
1 polymer ?
#
loop_
_entity_poly.entity_id
_entity_poly.type
_entity_poly.pdbx_seq_one_letter_code
_entity_poly.pdbx_strand_id
1 'polypeptide(L)'
;MELEYKRVWGGNKSKAWSLGKTPSNDAYITPSKLTIYVPISYDDRKCQVITVNGGVNLHKFLYLYYSKPCDWDYGLRNYVSDDGVGKPRKDQYLGPDAHILAYYQIARGVYTVEILDKALDEVWMGELPMEDLIKLRS
;
A
#
# COMPACT_ATOMS: atom_id res chain seq x y z
N MET A 1 -17.24 11.07 -15.39
CA MET A 1 -15.82 11.22 -15.76
C MET A 1 -15.15 9.94 -15.30
N GLU A 2 -14.85 9.00 -16.20
CA GLU A 2 -14.19 7.75 -15.82
C GLU A 2 -12.74 8.06 -15.43
N LEU A 3 -12.31 7.55 -14.28
CA LEU A 3 -10.93 7.61 -13.85
C LEU A 3 -10.13 6.64 -14.74
N GLU A 4 -9.21 7.16 -15.54
CA GLU A 4 -8.33 6.31 -16.36
C GLU A 4 -7.22 5.76 -15.45
N TYR A 5 -7.31 4.47 -15.11
CA TYR A 5 -6.29 3.79 -14.32
C TYR A 5 -5.15 3.33 -15.22
N LYS A 6 -4.08 4.13 -15.31
CA LYS A 6 -2.88 3.78 -16.06
C LYS A 6 -1.83 3.18 -15.11
N ARG A 7 -1.54 1.89 -15.24
CA ARG A 7 -0.44 1.25 -14.52
C ARG A 7 0.90 1.84 -14.97
N VAL A 8 1.72 2.32 -14.03
CA VAL A 8 3.04 2.90 -14.32
C VAL A 8 4.21 2.05 -13.84
N TRP A 9 3.94 1.12 -12.92
CA TRP A 9 4.90 0.16 -12.39
C TRP A 9 4.12 -1.00 -11.79
N GLY A 10 4.76 -2.17 -11.72
CA GLY A 10 4.18 -3.38 -11.14
C GLY A 10 3.97 -4.47 -12.17
N GLY A 11 3.41 -5.59 -11.72
CA GLY A 11 3.23 -6.77 -12.57
C GLY A 11 2.28 -7.79 -11.95
N ASN A 12 2.65 -9.06 -12.04
CA ASN A 12 1.97 -10.15 -11.35
C ASN A 12 2.46 -10.27 -9.90
N LYS A 13 1.80 -11.13 -9.11
CA LYS A 13 2.13 -11.37 -7.69
C LYS A 13 3.60 -11.73 -7.44
N SER A 14 4.30 -12.34 -8.41
CA SER A 14 5.72 -12.67 -8.28
C SER A 14 6.66 -11.47 -8.34
N LYS A 15 6.18 -10.31 -8.82
CA LYS A 15 6.90 -9.03 -8.81
C LYS A 15 6.50 -8.13 -7.63
N ALA A 16 5.58 -8.58 -6.77
CA ALA A 16 5.18 -7.82 -5.61
C ALA A 16 6.34 -7.72 -4.61
N TRP A 17 6.63 -6.51 -4.14
CA TRP A 17 7.73 -6.23 -3.21
C TRP A 17 7.21 -6.08 -1.77
N SER A 18 7.81 -6.80 -0.82
CA SER A 18 7.39 -6.77 0.59
C SER A 18 7.67 -5.41 1.22
N LEU A 19 6.64 -4.77 1.79
CA LEU A 19 6.75 -3.47 2.45
C LEU A 19 7.68 -3.51 3.67
N GLY A 20 7.81 -4.67 4.31
CA GLY A 20 8.70 -4.89 5.46
C GLY A 20 10.18 -5.07 5.08
N LYS A 21 10.53 -5.06 3.79
CA LYS A 21 11.93 -5.26 3.32
C LYS A 21 12.43 -4.04 2.57
N THR A 22 13.69 -3.66 2.76
CA THR A 22 14.32 -2.61 1.96
C THR A 22 14.17 -2.91 0.46
N PRO A 23 13.73 -1.95 -0.37
CA PRO A 23 13.49 -2.19 -1.79
C PRO A 23 14.79 -2.34 -2.59
N SER A 24 14.73 -3.14 -3.66
CA SER A 24 15.77 -3.27 -4.69
C SER A 24 15.81 -2.06 -5.63
N ASN A 25 16.86 -1.97 -6.44
CA ASN A 25 17.17 -0.83 -7.31
C ASN A 25 16.22 -0.63 -8.50
N ASP A 26 15.25 -1.52 -8.73
CA ASP A 26 14.26 -1.51 -9.82
C ASP A 26 12.99 -0.68 -9.51
N ALA A 27 13.05 0.11 -8.44
CA ALA A 27 11.94 0.90 -7.95
C ALA A 27 11.53 2.04 -8.90
N TYR A 28 10.22 2.32 -8.91
CA TYR A 28 9.68 3.46 -9.65
C TYR A 28 10.26 4.79 -9.16
N ILE A 29 10.91 5.54 -10.05
CA ILE A 29 11.37 6.91 -9.80
C ILE A 29 10.33 7.87 -10.35
N THR A 30 9.83 8.76 -9.49
CA THR A 30 8.78 9.71 -9.85
C THR A 30 9.28 10.71 -10.91
N PRO A 31 8.63 10.84 -12.07
CA PRO A 31 9.11 11.72 -13.15
C PRO A 31 8.90 13.20 -12.83
N SER A 32 7.95 13.52 -11.95
CA SER A 32 7.60 14.88 -11.53
C SER A 32 6.99 14.84 -10.13
N LYS A 33 6.65 16.02 -9.59
CA LYS A 33 5.90 16.11 -8.34
C LYS A 33 4.54 15.42 -8.50
N LEU A 34 4.23 14.51 -7.58
CA LEU A 34 2.99 13.75 -7.58
C LEU A 34 2.34 13.71 -6.21
N THR A 35 1.04 13.43 -6.21
CA THR A 35 0.27 13.08 -5.01
C THR A 35 -0.03 11.60 -5.07
N ILE A 36 0.23 10.88 -3.98
CA ILE A 36 -0.04 9.46 -3.85
C ILE A 36 -1.04 9.21 -2.72
N TYR A 37 -2.07 8.43 -3.02
CA TYR A 37 -2.96 7.83 -2.04
C TYR A 37 -2.33 6.56 -1.51
N VAL A 38 -2.11 6.52 -0.20
CA VAL A 38 -1.41 5.44 0.48
C VAL A 38 -2.38 4.79 1.47
N PRO A 39 -2.78 3.54 1.26
CA PRO A 39 -3.63 2.80 2.20
C PRO A 39 -2.97 2.74 3.57
N ILE A 40 -3.78 2.75 4.63
CA ILE A 40 -3.29 2.61 6.00
C ILE A 40 -3.79 1.34 6.68
N SER A 41 -4.85 0.75 6.12
CA SER A 41 -5.42 -0.54 6.51
C SER A 41 -6.16 -1.18 5.35
N TYR A 42 -6.59 -2.43 5.50
CA TYR A 42 -7.53 -3.08 4.57
C TYR A 42 -8.95 -2.49 4.62
N ASP A 43 -9.28 -1.69 5.63
CA ASP A 43 -10.43 -0.81 5.60
C ASP A 43 -10.10 0.41 4.71
N ASP A 44 -10.49 0.33 3.43
CA ASP A 44 -10.15 1.27 2.34
C ASP A 44 -10.59 2.72 2.60
N ARG A 45 -11.48 2.93 3.58
CA ARG A 45 -11.91 4.27 4.00
C ARG A 45 -10.78 5.11 4.58
N LYS A 46 -9.64 4.49 4.92
CA LYS A 46 -8.49 5.15 5.53
C LYS A 46 -7.27 5.07 4.62
N CYS A 47 -7.17 6.04 3.73
CA CYS A 47 -5.96 6.35 2.96
C CYS A 47 -5.33 7.66 3.43
N GLN A 48 -4.01 7.73 3.46
CA GLN A 48 -3.28 8.98 3.65
C GLN A 48 -2.91 9.56 2.29
N VAL A 49 -3.12 10.86 2.11
CA VAL A 49 -2.70 11.61 0.93
C VAL A 49 -1.32 12.19 1.17
N ILE A 50 -0.35 11.85 0.33
CA ILE A 50 1.03 12.28 0.49
C ILE A 50 1.53 12.90 -0.81
N THR A 51 2.24 14.01 -0.72
CA THR A 51 2.90 14.63 -1.87
C THR A 51 4.38 14.25 -1.91
N VAL A 52 4.84 13.81 -3.08
CA VAL A 52 6.21 13.37 -3.34
C VAL A 52 6.79 14.22 -4.47
N ASN A 53 8.00 14.74 -4.29
CA ASN A 53 8.68 15.53 -5.32
C ASN A 53 9.24 14.64 -6.44
N GLY A 54 9.50 15.23 -7.61
CA GLY A 54 10.15 14.53 -8.73
C GLY A 54 11.55 14.03 -8.38
N GLY A 55 11.98 12.95 -9.03
CA GLY A 55 13.28 12.29 -8.80
C GLY A 55 13.34 11.38 -7.58
N VAL A 56 12.23 11.20 -6.84
CA VAL A 56 12.19 10.34 -5.66
C VAL A 56 11.94 8.89 -6.05
N ASN A 57 12.70 7.96 -5.45
CA ASN A 57 12.42 6.54 -5.50
C ASN A 57 11.21 6.22 -4.61
N LEU A 58 10.09 5.86 -5.24
CA LEU A 58 8.81 5.71 -4.55
C LEU A 58 8.78 4.51 -3.62
N HIS A 59 9.51 3.43 -3.93
CA HIS A 59 9.58 2.27 -3.03
C HIS A 59 10.31 2.63 -1.76
N LYS A 60 11.47 3.30 -1.89
CA LYS A 60 12.26 3.74 -0.73
C LYS A 60 11.45 4.73 0.10
N PHE A 61 10.70 5.61 -0.55
CA PHE A 61 9.79 6.52 0.12
C PHE A 61 8.72 5.77 0.92
N LEU A 62 8.02 4.82 0.29
CA LEU A 62 6.97 4.04 0.95
C LEU A 62 7.52 3.13 2.06
N TYR A 63 8.65 2.48 1.84
CA TYR A 63 9.37 1.72 2.87
C TYR A 63 9.61 2.58 4.11
N LEU A 64 10.19 3.76 3.94
CA LEU A 64 10.45 4.69 5.05
C LEU A 64 9.16 5.23 5.66
N TYR A 65 8.13 5.45 4.87
CA TYR A 65 6.82 5.88 5.37
C TYR A 65 6.19 4.80 6.27
N TYR A 66 6.16 3.55 5.82
CA TYR A 66 5.54 2.45 6.55
C TYR A 66 6.37 1.96 7.74
N SER A 67 7.70 2.06 7.65
CA SER A 67 8.61 1.76 8.76
C SER A 67 8.51 2.75 9.92
N LYS A 68 7.84 3.90 9.73
CA LYS A 68 7.64 4.85 10.83
C LYS A 68 6.62 4.31 11.83
N PRO A 69 6.78 4.65 13.12
CA PRO A 69 5.72 4.49 14.09
C PRO A 69 4.41 5.13 13.61
N CYS A 70 3.30 4.55 14.03
CA CYS A 70 2.02 5.21 14.02
C CYS A 70 2.02 6.30 15.10
N ASP A 71 1.74 7.53 14.69
CA ASP A 71 1.62 8.68 15.60
C ASP A 71 0.19 8.83 16.15
N TRP A 72 -0.67 7.85 15.88
CA TRP A 72 -2.10 7.85 16.11
C TRP A 72 -2.52 6.49 16.67
N ASP A 73 -3.61 6.49 17.44
CA ASP A 73 -4.30 5.26 17.80
C ASP A 73 -5.41 5.04 16.76
N TYR A 74 -5.21 4.07 15.86
CA TYR A 74 -6.17 3.86 14.78
C TYR A 74 -7.45 3.17 15.24
N GLY A 75 -7.46 2.54 16.43
CA GLY A 75 -8.51 1.59 16.84
C GLY A 75 -8.68 0.41 15.85
N LEU A 76 -7.75 0.26 14.90
CA LEU A 76 -7.72 -0.79 13.89
C LEU A 76 -6.87 -1.96 14.39
N ARG A 77 -7.13 -3.14 13.83
CA ARG A 77 -6.36 -4.33 14.16
C ARG A 77 -4.90 -4.18 13.71
N ASN A 78 -3.97 -4.38 14.64
CA ASN A 78 -2.58 -4.66 14.31
C ASN A 78 -2.49 -6.15 13.94
N TYR A 79 -1.98 -6.47 12.76
CA TYR A 79 -1.94 -7.84 12.24
C TYR A 79 -0.67 -8.60 12.61
N VAL A 80 0.30 -7.95 13.27
CA VAL A 80 1.63 -8.52 13.57
C VAL A 80 1.87 -8.70 15.07
N SER A 81 1.44 -7.75 15.90
CA SER A 81 1.60 -7.81 17.36
C SER A 81 0.34 -7.30 18.06
N ASP A 82 -0.33 -8.19 18.81
CA ASP A 82 -1.44 -7.83 19.70
C ASP A 82 -0.93 -7.22 21.02
N ASP A 83 0.32 -7.49 21.38
CA ASP A 83 0.99 -7.01 22.57
C ASP A 83 1.69 -5.68 22.28
N GLY A 84 1.22 -4.59 22.90
CA GLY A 84 1.72 -3.22 22.73
C GLY A 84 3.16 -2.97 23.21
N VAL A 85 4.09 -3.89 22.97
CA VAL A 85 5.52 -3.78 23.24
C VAL A 85 6.13 -2.84 22.20
N GLY A 86 5.95 -1.54 22.42
CA GLY A 86 6.47 -0.46 21.58
C GLY A 86 5.39 0.26 20.76
N LYS A 87 5.80 1.34 20.07
CA LYS A 87 4.89 2.03 19.14
C LYS A 87 4.72 1.19 17.88
N PRO A 88 3.50 0.74 17.54
CA PRO A 88 3.27 -0.07 16.35
C PRO A 88 3.63 0.73 15.10
N ARG A 89 4.18 0.05 14.09
CA ARG A 89 4.53 0.66 12.81
C ARG A 89 3.34 0.62 11.85
N LYS A 90 3.35 1.49 10.84
CA LYS A 90 2.23 1.60 9.89
C LYS A 90 2.06 0.36 9.02
N ASP A 91 3.14 -0.33 8.66
CA ASP A 91 3.09 -1.61 7.91
C ASP A 91 2.23 -2.66 8.64
N GLN A 92 2.26 -2.67 9.98
CA GLN A 92 1.58 -3.68 10.78
C GLN A 92 0.05 -3.59 10.73
N TYR A 93 -0.51 -2.48 10.24
CA TYR A 93 -1.96 -2.29 10.06
C TYR A 93 -2.45 -2.68 8.66
N LEU A 94 -1.53 -2.90 7.73
CA LEU A 94 -1.80 -3.33 6.38
C LEU A 94 -1.83 -4.85 6.22
N GLY A 95 -1.81 -5.62 7.31
CA GLY A 95 -1.75 -7.08 7.24
C GLY A 95 -0.40 -7.66 7.64
N PRO A 96 -0.35 -8.99 7.86
CA PRO A 96 0.86 -9.66 8.33
C PRO A 96 1.94 -9.83 7.24
N ASP A 97 1.57 -9.77 5.94
CA ASP A 97 2.55 -9.88 4.83
C ASP A 97 2.23 -8.97 3.64
N ALA A 98 2.12 -7.67 3.91
CA ALA A 98 1.82 -6.65 2.91
C ALA A 98 2.96 -6.44 1.89
N HIS A 99 2.58 -6.44 0.61
CA HIS A 99 3.45 -6.23 -0.53
C HIS A 99 2.91 -5.17 -1.47
N ILE A 100 3.77 -4.30 -2.01
CA ILE A 100 3.39 -3.42 -3.12
C ILE A 100 3.36 -4.22 -4.42
N LEU A 101 2.20 -4.28 -5.05
CA LEU A 101 1.98 -4.97 -6.32
C LEU A 101 2.17 -4.05 -7.53
N ALA A 102 1.61 -2.84 -7.46
CA ALA A 102 1.63 -1.90 -8.57
C ALA A 102 1.39 -0.44 -8.13
N TYR A 103 1.76 0.49 -9.00
CA TYR A 103 1.33 1.89 -8.92
C TYR A 103 0.47 2.22 -10.13
N TYR A 104 -0.64 2.92 -9.88
CA TYR A 104 -1.52 3.41 -10.93
C TYR A 104 -1.58 4.93 -10.88
N GLN A 105 -1.46 5.53 -12.05
CA GLN A 105 -1.85 6.91 -12.25
C GLN A 105 -3.36 6.95 -12.50
N ILE A 106 -4.08 7.74 -11.70
CA ILE A 106 -5.55 7.91 -11.81
C ILE A 106 -5.96 9.28 -12.35
N ALA A 107 -5.04 10.25 -12.25
CA ALA A 107 -5.13 11.55 -12.91
C ALA A 107 -3.72 12.11 -13.11
N ARG A 108 -3.59 13.24 -13.80
CA ARG A 108 -2.28 13.87 -14.01
C ARG A 108 -1.62 14.23 -12.68
N GLY A 109 -0.47 13.61 -12.38
CA GLY A 109 0.25 13.83 -11.12
C GLY A 109 -0.41 13.19 -9.90
N VAL A 110 -1.43 12.34 -10.08
CA VAL A 110 -2.17 11.70 -8.99
C VAL A 110 -2.09 10.18 -9.15
N TYR A 111 -1.60 9.53 -8.11
CA TYR A 111 -1.27 8.12 -8.10
C TYR A 111 -1.93 7.41 -6.93
N THR A 112 -2.17 6.12 -7.09
CA THR A 112 -2.55 5.22 -6.01
C THR A 112 -1.63 3.99 -6.02
N VAL A 113 -1.52 3.33 -4.87
CA VAL A 113 -0.74 2.12 -4.70
C VAL A 113 -1.66 0.92 -4.50
N GLU A 114 -1.36 -0.16 -5.21
CA GLU A 114 -2.01 -1.46 -5.01
C GLU A 114 -1.15 -2.32 -4.10
N ILE A 115 -1.77 -2.78 -3.00
CA ILE A 115 -1.13 -3.60 -1.97
C ILE A 115 -1.76 -4.99 -2.01
N LEU A 116 -0.92 -6.01 -2.05
CA LEU A 116 -1.25 -7.42 -1.94
C LEU A 116 -0.82 -7.91 -0.56
N ASP A 117 -1.69 -8.56 0.20
CA ASP A 117 -1.23 -9.42 1.30
C ASP A 117 -1.00 -10.83 0.75
N LYS A 118 0.16 -11.43 0.97
CA LYS A 118 0.33 -12.84 0.60
C LYS A 118 -0.31 -13.80 1.60
N ALA A 119 -0.26 -13.49 2.89
CA ALA A 119 -0.86 -14.36 3.90
C ALA A 119 -2.39 -14.35 3.81
N LEU A 120 -3.03 -13.21 3.50
CA LEU A 120 -4.46 -13.24 3.17
C LEU A 120 -4.72 -13.95 1.84
N ASP A 121 -3.89 -13.79 0.81
CA ASP A 121 -4.09 -14.54 -0.44
C ASP A 121 -3.97 -16.07 -0.25
N GLU A 122 -3.09 -16.52 0.65
CA GLU A 122 -2.89 -17.93 1.00
C GLU A 122 -3.98 -18.49 1.91
N VAL A 123 -4.44 -17.71 2.89
CA VAL A 123 -5.54 -18.13 3.79
C VAL A 123 -6.88 -18.10 3.05
N TRP A 124 -7.01 -17.25 2.04
CA TRP A 124 -8.25 -17.02 1.30
C TRP A 124 -8.11 -17.56 -0.14
N MET A 125 -7.90 -18.88 -0.26
CA MET A 125 -7.82 -19.61 -1.55
C MET A 125 -9.17 -19.65 -2.31
N GLY A 126 -9.66 -18.51 -2.79
CA GLY A 126 -10.64 -18.45 -3.88
C GLY A 126 -12.13 -18.37 -3.53
N GLU A 127 -12.52 -18.18 -2.27
CA GLU A 127 -13.95 -18.08 -1.89
C GLU A 127 -14.30 -16.75 -1.21
N LEU A 128 -14.23 -15.65 -1.97
CA LEU A 128 -15.19 -14.56 -1.78
C LEU A 128 -15.72 -14.12 -3.15
N PRO A 129 -17.05 -13.99 -3.34
CA PRO A 129 -17.60 -13.30 -4.49
C PRO A 129 -17.03 -11.87 -4.51
N MET A 130 -16.61 -11.39 -5.69
CA MET A 130 -16.05 -10.04 -5.87
C MET A 130 -16.90 -8.91 -5.26
N GLU A 131 -18.17 -9.17 -4.97
CA GLU A 131 -19.13 -8.22 -4.39
C GLU A 131 -18.72 -7.70 -3.00
N ASP A 132 -17.98 -8.48 -2.19
CA ASP A 132 -17.56 -8.03 -0.85
C ASP A 132 -16.20 -7.30 -0.84
N LEU A 133 -15.36 -7.51 -1.85
CA LEU A 133 -14.16 -6.68 -2.10
C LEU A 133 -14.51 -5.30 -2.68
N ILE A 134 -15.69 -5.17 -3.32
CA ILE A 134 -16.18 -3.91 -3.90
C ILE A 134 -16.95 -3.05 -2.88
N LYS A 135 -17.54 -3.63 -1.84
CA LYS A 135 -18.08 -2.84 -0.70
C LYS A 135 -16.99 -2.18 0.17
N LEU A 136 -15.73 -2.54 -0.07
CA LEU A 136 -14.54 -1.87 0.44
C LEU A 136 -13.92 -0.94 -0.61
N ARG A 137 -14.61 -0.53 -1.68
CA ARG A 137 -14.10 0.44 -2.68
C ARG A 137 -15.17 1.44 -3.16
N SER A 138 -16.10 1.81 -2.28
CA SER A 138 -17.11 2.85 -2.52
C SER A 138 -17.18 3.83 -1.35
#